data_AF-A0A6C0K2Q4-F1
#
_entry.id   AF-A0A6C0K2Q4-F1
#
_cell.length_a   1.000
_cell.length_b   1.000
_cell.length_c   1.000
_cell.angle_alpha   90.00
_cell.angle_beta   90.00
_cell.angle_gamma   90.00
#
_symmetry.space_group_name_H-M   'P 1'
#
loop_
_entity.id
_entity.type
_entity.pdbx_description
1 polymer ?
#
loop_
_entity_poly.entity_id
_entity_poly.type
_entity_poly.pdbx_seq_one_letter_code
_entity_poly.pdbx_strand_id
1 'polypeptide(L)'
;MSWATCYSGSNNIHFDFPPIMADGRVYSSWQPEAVVNDRIRHQENITTSWQYRQFLTHNASNIMKINNQEACSALGLPTHFQTNATPSSNVPYAFKSTFDTKTPGFGYCDSNLKQPYLTREQLQARMIAPIVNAPVNTNQ
;
A
#
# COMPACT_ATOMS: atom_id res chain seq x y z
N MET A 1 29.89 8.04 17.10
CA MET A 1 29.92 7.74 15.65
C MET A 1 31.13 6.88 15.38
N SER A 2 30.95 5.61 14.97
CA SER A 2 31.87 4.86 14.09
C SER A 2 31.38 3.41 13.92
N TRP A 3 30.96 3.08 12.69
CA TRP A 3 31.31 1.84 11.97
C TRP A 3 30.87 0.51 12.63
N ALA A 4 29.81 -0.18 12.21
CA ALA A 4 29.62 -0.70 10.87
C ALA A 4 28.11 -0.76 10.56
N THR A 5 27.58 0.30 9.95
CA THR A 5 27.14 0.22 8.56
C THR A 5 25.97 -0.74 8.33
N CYS A 6 24.77 -0.29 8.65
CA CYS A 6 23.54 -0.85 8.07
C CYS A 6 23.44 -0.41 6.60
N TYR A 7 24.18 -1.09 5.71
CA TYR A 7 23.95 -1.01 4.27
C TYR A 7 23.02 -2.16 3.90
N SER A 8 21.73 -1.85 3.80
CA SER A 8 20.66 -2.75 3.35
C SER A 8 20.13 -3.77 4.37
N GLY A 9 18.92 -3.48 4.87
CA GLY A 9 17.79 -4.38 4.62
C GLY A 9 17.41 -5.45 5.64
N SER A 10 18.22 -5.79 6.65
CA SER A 10 17.74 -6.76 7.67
C SER A 10 18.34 -6.55 9.07
N ASN A 11 17.45 -6.43 10.06
CA ASN A 11 17.76 -6.40 11.49
C ASN A 11 17.87 -7.84 12.01
N ASN A 12 18.85 -8.60 11.52
CA ASN A 12 19.04 -9.99 11.91
C ASN A 12 20.37 -10.17 12.68
N ILE A 13 20.27 -10.46 13.98
CA ILE A 13 21.42 -10.73 14.86
C ILE A 13 21.84 -12.21 14.86
N HIS A 14 21.02 -13.10 14.26
CA HIS A 14 21.27 -14.54 14.20
C HIS A 14 21.45 -14.97 12.73
N PHE A 15 22.69 -15.06 12.26
CA PHE A 15 23.04 -15.34 10.86
C PHE A 15 22.47 -16.66 10.32
N ASP A 16 22.26 -17.67 11.17
CA ASP A 16 21.72 -18.99 10.78
C ASP A 16 20.19 -19.05 10.77
N PHE A 17 19.51 -17.97 11.13
CA PHE A 17 18.06 -17.90 11.20
C PHE A 17 17.53 -16.83 10.23
N PRO A 18 16.33 -17.01 9.65
CA PRO A 18 15.74 -15.99 8.80
C PRO A 18 15.50 -14.69 9.60
N PRO A 19 15.60 -13.51 8.95
CA PRO A 19 15.35 -12.22 9.59
C PRO A 19 14.03 -12.18 10.39
N ILE A 20 14.09 -11.68 11.63
CA ILE A 20 12.92 -11.47 12.49
C ILE A 20 12.16 -10.23 11.99
N MET A 21 11.39 -10.39 10.92
CA MET A 21 10.45 -9.40 10.42
C MET A 21 9.04 -9.85 10.81
N ALA A 22 8.35 -9.09 11.67
CA ALA A 22 6.99 -9.41 12.13
C ALA A 22 5.96 -9.52 10.98
N ASP A 23 6.33 -8.99 9.82
CA ASP A 23 5.51 -8.88 8.62
C ASP A 23 5.74 -10.03 7.62
N GLY A 24 6.62 -11.00 7.92
CA GLY A 24 6.81 -12.20 7.10
C GLY A 24 7.38 -11.99 5.69
N ARG A 25 7.67 -10.75 5.27
CA ARG A 25 8.16 -10.38 3.92
C ARG A 25 9.61 -10.80 3.60
N VAL A 26 10.16 -11.78 4.32
CA VAL A 26 11.53 -12.29 4.11
C VAL A 26 11.65 -13.04 2.79
N TYR A 27 10.55 -13.63 2.32
CA TYR A 27 10.50 -14.38 1.07
C TYR A 27 9.46 -13.74 0.16
N SER A 28 9.89 -13.41 -1.06
CA SER A 28 8.95 -13.06 -2.12
C SER A 28 8.41 -14.34 -2.74
N SER A 29 7.08 -14.48 -2.82
CA SER A 29 6.45 -15.54 -3.64
C SER A 29 6.57 -15.27 -5.13
N TRP A 30 7.17 -14.14 -5.53
CA TRP A 30 7.33 -13.73 -6.91
C TRP A 30 8.05 -14.83 -7.73
N GLN A 31 7.37 -15.27 -8.79
CA GLN A 31 7.92 -16.17 -9.79
C GLN A 31 8.11 -15.38 -11.09
N PRO A 32 9.20 -15.59 -11.84
CA PRO A 32 9.36 -14.96 -13.15
C PRO A 32 8.25 -15.42 -14.11
N GLU A 33 7.70 -14.47 -14.87
CA GLU A 33 6.64 -14.74 -15.86
C GLU A 33 7.03 -15.79 -16.91
N ALA A 34 8.32 -15.90 -17.23
CA ALA A 34 8.82 -16.94 -18.13
C ALA A 34 8.56 -18.35 -17.59
N VAL A 35 8.73 -18.56 -16.27
CA VAL A 35 8.49 -19.85 -15.61
C VAL A 35 6.99 -20.16 -15.59
N VAL A 36 6.15 -19.14 -15.35
CA VAL A 36 4.69 -19.28 -15.40
C VAL A 36 4.23 -19.64 -16.80
N ASN A 37 4.75 -18.96 -17.83
CA ASN A 37 4.44 -19.24 -19.23
C ASN A 37 4.84 -20.67 -19.64
N ASP A 38 6.07 -21.10 -19.32
CA ASP A 38 6.49 -22.45 -19.63
C ASP A 38 5.63 -23.50 -18.92
N ARG A 39 5.22 -23.23 -17.67
CA ARG A 39 4.28 -24.09 -16.95
C ARG A 39 2.91 -24.16 -17.63
N ILE A 40 2.36 -23.03 -18.09
CA ILE A 40 1.10 -23.00 -18.85
C ILE A 40 1.24 -23.83 -20.12
N ARG A 41 2.35 -23.66 -20.85
CA ARG A 41 2.61 -24.43 -22.08
C ARG A 41 2.66 -25.93 -21.83
N HIS A 42 3.31 -26.36 -20.74
CA HIS A 42 3.38 -27.76 -20.37
C HIS A 42 2.04 -28.32 -19.85
N GLN A 43 1.29 -27.55 -19.08
CA GLN A 43 0.00 -27.98 -18.53
C GLN A 43 -1.08 -28.12 -19.61
N GLU A 44 -1.12 -27.18 -20.55
CA GLU A 44 -2.11 -27.11 -21.62
C GLU A 44 -1.63 -27.83 -22.90
N ASN A 45 -0.49 -28.53 -22.84
CA ASN A 45 0.13 -29.25 -23.96
C ASN A 45 0.30 -28.38 -25.23
N ILE A 46 0.69 -27.12 -25.05
CA ILE A 46 0.87 -26.15 -26.13
C ILE A 46 2.25 -26.34 -26.74
N THR A 47 2.27 -26.81 -27.99
CA THR A 47 3.51 -27.13 -28.72
C THR A 47 3.92 -26.02 -29.68
N THR A 48 2.95 -25.25 -30.19
CA THR A 48 3.19 -24.22 -31.21
C THR A 48 2.88 -22.82 -30.72
N SER A 49 3.58 -21.82 -31.27
CA SER A 49 3.35 -20.40 -30.96
C SER A 49 1.94 -19.93 -31.34
N TRP A 50 1.32 -20.56 -32.33
CA TRP A 50 -0.04 -20.24 -32.74
C TRP A 50 -1.08 -20.71 -31.71
N GLN A 51 -0.96 -21.95 -31.23
CA GLN A 51 -1.78 -22.47 -30.14
C GLN A 51 -1.63 -21.65 -28.86
N TYR A 52 -0.41 -21.20 -28.55
CA TYR A 52 -0.16 -20.33 -27.41
C TYR A 52 -0.92 -19.00 -27.54
N ARG A 53 -0.85 -18.38 -28.73
CA ARG A 53 -1.57 -17.13 -29.00
C ARG A 53 -3.09 -17.34 -28.91
N GLN A 54 -3.61 -18.45 -29.44
CA GLN A 54 -5.02 -18.79 -29.34
C GLN A 54 -5.47 -18.97 -27.88
N PHE A 55 -4.70 -19.72 -27.09
CA PHE A 55 -4.96 -19.93 -25.66
C PHE A 55 -5.02 -18.59 -24.91
N LEU A 56 -4.02 -17.72 -25.11
CA LEU A 56 -3.99 -16.40 -24.48
C LEU A 56 -5.19 -15.55 -24.88
N THR A 57 -5.58 -15.54 -26.16
CA THR A 57 -6.74 -14.76 -26.61
C THR A 57 -8.05 -15.29 -26.04
N HIS A 58 -8.22 -16.62 -25.96
CA HIS A 58 -9.44 -17.24 -25.45
C HIS A 58 -9.58 -17.05 -23.93
N ASN A 59 -8.46 -17.06 -23.20
CA ASN A 59 -8.44 -16.98 -21.73
C ASN A 59 -8.04 -15.59 -21.21
N ALA A 60 -7.91 -14.59 -22.08
CA ALA A 60 -7.36 -13.27 -21.75
C ALA A 60 -8.06 -12.62 -20.55
N SER A 61 -9.39 -12.64 -20.53
CA SER A 61 -10.21 -12.07 -19.47
C SER A 61 -9.95 -12.72 -18.10
N ASN A 62 -9.80 -14.04 -18.08
CA ASN A 62 -9.50 -14.78 -16.85
C ASN A 62 -8.07 -14.52 -16.38
N ILE A 63 -7.10 -14.54 -17.29
CA ILE A 63 -5.69 -14.26 -16.98
C ILE A 63 -5.54 -12.84 -16.40
N MET A 64 -6.14 -11.84 -17.04
CA MET A 64 -6.13 -10.46 -16.53
C MET A 64 -6.74 -10.35 -15.13
N LYS A 65 -7.85 -11.07 -14.87
CA LYS A 65 -8.49 -11.08 -13.55
C LYS A 65 -7.59 -11.70 -12.47
N ILE A 66 -6.96 -12.83 -12.78
CA ILE A 66 -6.05 -13.52 -11.85
C ILE A 66 -4.83 -12.66 -11.56
N ASN A 67 -4.18 -12.11 -12.60
CA ASN A 67 -3.01 -11.25 -12.44
C ASN A 67 -3.33 -10.01 -11.59
N ASN A 68 -4.50 -9.41 -11.80
CA ASN A 68 -4.96 -8.29 -10.98
C ASN A 68 -5.20 -8.71 -9.52
N GLN A 69 -5.80 -9.87 -9.29
CA GLN A 69 -6.03 -10.40 -7.95
C GLN A 69 -4.73 -10.70 -7.21
N GLU A 70 -3.74 -11.30 -7.89
CA GLU A 70 -2.41 -11.54 -7.33
C GLU A 70 -1.69 -10.22 -7.00
N ALA A 71 -1.76 -9.23 -7.90
CA ALA A 71 -1.21 -7.91 -7.65
C ALA A 71 -1.86 -7.24 -6.43
N CYS A 72 -3.20 -7.26 -6.32
CA CYS A 72 -3.91 -6.75 -5.15
C CYS A 72 -3.46 -7.46 -3.85
N SER A 73 -3.36 -8.80 -3.88
CA SER A 73 -2.89 -9.57 -2.73
C SER A 73 -1.45 -9.22 -2.34
N ALA A 74 -0.56 -9.05 -3.30
CA ALA A 74 0.83 -8.67 -3.06
C ALA A 74 0.96 -7.25 -2.47
N LEU A 75 0.05 -6.35 -2.85
CA LEU A 75 -0.04 -4.99 -2.33
C LEU A 75 -0.79 -4.90 -0.98
N GLY A 76 -1.35 -6.01 -0.48
CA GLY A 76 -2.20 -6.01 0.71
C GLY A 76 -3.52 -5.27 0.52
N LEU A 77 -3.96 -5.08 -0.74
CA LEU A 77 -5.23 -4.48 -1.08
C LEU A 77 -6.34 -5.53 -1.09
N PRO A 78 -7.54 -5.23 -0.56
CA PRO A 78 -8.68 -6.15 -0.66
C PRO A 78 -9.03 -6.37 -2.15
N THR A 79 -9.21 -7.63 -2.54
CA THR A 79 -9.43 -8.07 -3.93
C THR A 79 -10.85 -7.78 -4.46
N HIS A 80 -11.54 -6.79 -3.88
CA HIS A 80 -12.95 -6.52 -4.14
C HIS A 80 -13.11 -5.08 -4.62
N PHE A 81 -13.48 -4.90 -5.89
CA PHE A 81 -14.09 -3.65 -6.33
C PHE A 81 -15.50 -3.60 -5.73
N GLN A 82 -15.69 -2.73 -4.76
CA GLN A 82 -17.01 -2.39 -4.24
C GLN A 82 -17.82 -1.79 -5.39
N THR A 83 -18.87 -2.49 -5.82
CA THR A 83 -19.85 -1.93 -6.75
C THR A 83 -20.67 -0.86 -6.00
N ASN A 84 -21.17 0.15 -6.71
CA ASN A 84 -21.97 1.26 -6.18
C ASN A 84 -23.35 0.83 -5.60
N ALA A 85 -23.55 -0.45 -5.28
CA ALA A 85 -24.82 -1.03 -4.84
C ALA A 85 -25.00 -1.13 -3.32
N THR A 86 -24.09 -0.57 -2.51
CA THR A 86 -24.27 -0.55 -1.04
C THR A 86 -24.15 0.86 -0.48
N PRO A 87 -25.27 1.54 -0.14
CA PRO A 87 -25.23 2.54 0.91
C PRO A 87 -25.05 1.77 2.23
N SER A 88 -23.82 1.44 2.58
CA SER A 88 -23.51 0.84 3.88
C SER A 88 -23.84 1.87 4.96
N SER A 89 -24.73 1.51 5.89
CA SER A 89 -24.98 2.29 7.12
C SER A 89 -23.71 2.38 8.00
N ASN A 90 -22.76 1.48 7.78
CA ASN A 90 -21.51 1.38 8.54
C ASN A 90 -20.34 1.94 7.70
N VAL A 91 -20.35 3.25 7.44
CA VAL A 91 -19.21 3.96 6.86
C VAL A 91 -18.29 4.47 7.98
N PRO A 92 -16.96 4.39 7.81
CA PRO A 92 -16.02 4.98 8.75
C PRO A 92 -16.34 6.46 9.00
N TYR A 93 -16.18 6.90 10.25
CA TYR A 93 -16.38 8.32 10.58
C TYR A 93 -15.34 9.18 9.86
N ALA A 94 -15.82 10.10 9.02
CA ALA A 94 -15.00 11.09 8.33
C ALA A 94 -15.00 12.41 9.12
N PHE A 95 -13.82 12.86 9.52
CA PHE A 95 -13.61 14.19 10.11
C PHE A 95 -13.86 15.26 9.06
N LYS A 96 -14.55 16.35 9.42
CA LYS A 96 -14.87 17.43 8.48
C LYS A 96 -13.68 18.33 8.14
N SER A 97 -12.69 18.37 9.03
CA SER A 97 -11.48 19.19 8.87
C SER A 97 -10.37 18.66 9.78
N THR A 98 -9.14 19.14 9.57
CA THR A 98 -7.98 18.91 10.47
C THR A 98 -8.17 19.48 11.88
N PHE A 99 -9.18 20.32 12.08
CA PHE A 99 -9.54 20.90 13.38
C PHE A 99 -10.79 20.25 14.01
N ASP A 100 -11.36 19.23 13.38
CA ASP A 100 -12.53 18.53 13.91
C ASP A 100 -12.10 17.58 15.04
N THR A 101 -12.39 17.97 16.28
CA THR A 101 -12.08 17.17 17.48
C THR A 101 -13.24 16.29 17.95
N LYS A 102 -14.30 16.14 17.12
CA LYS A 102 -15.45 15.32 17.49
C LYS A 102 -15.09 13.84 17.42
N THR A 103 -15.37 13.11 18.48
CA THR A 103 -15.28 11.65 18.49
C THR A 103 -16.65 11.06 18.13
N PRO A 104 -16.72 10.07 17.21
CA PRO A 104 -17.96 9.37 16.89
C PRO A 104 -18.33 8.39 18.01
N GLY A 105 -18.74 8.92 19.16
CA GLY A 105 -19.45 8.22 20.23
C GLY A 105 -19.01 6.78 20.54
N PHE A 106 -20.01 5.93 20.80
CA PHE A 106 -19.81 4.53 21.20
C PHE A 106 -19.10 3.72 20.11
N GLY A 107 -18.02 3.02 20.47
CA GLY A 107 -17.21 2.20 19.56
C GLY A 107 -16.03 2.92 18.91
N TYR A 108 -15.83 4.22 19.17
CA TYR A 108 -14.60 4.89 18.76
C TYR A 108 -13.40 4.36 19.56
N CYS A 109 -12.51 3.65 18.88
CA CYS A 109 -11.25 3.18 19.46
C CYS A 109 -10.11 4.16 19.16
N ASP A 110 -9.42 4.58 20.21
CA ASP A 110 -8.11 5.22 20.08
C ASP A 110 -7.03 4.14 20.06
N SER A 111 -5.99 4.38 19.25
CA SER A 111 -4.81 3.52 19.18
C SER A 111 -3.56 4.34 19.41
N ASN A 112 -2.51 3.68 19.91
CA ASN A 112 -1.20 4.27 20.17
C ASN A 112 -0.56 4.90 18.92
N LEU A 113 -0.97 4.50 17.72
CA LEU A 113 -0.50 5.07 16.45
C LEU A 113 -1.43 6.16 15.89
N LYS A 114 -2.74 6.03 16.12
CA LYS A 114 -3.74 6.96 15.61
C LYS A 114 -3.64 8.33 16.28
N GLN A 115 -3.46 8.36 17.60
CA GLN A 115 -3.38 9.60 18.35
C GLN A 115 -2.17 10.49 17.99
N PRO A 116 -0.93 9.97 17.91
CA PRO A 116 0.20 10.78 17.45
C PRO A 116 0.08 11.18 15.97
N TYR A 117 -0.62 10.39 15.14
CA TYR A 117 -0.88 10.78 13.76
C TYR A 117 -1.83 11.99 13.67
N LEU A 118 -3.02 11.89 14.28
CA LEU A 118 -4.03 12.96 14.21
C LEU A 118 -3.51 14.28 14.80
N THR A 119 -2.78 14.21 15.91
CA THR A 119 -2.18 15.40 16.54
C THR A 119 -1.09 16.04 15.69
N ARG A 120 -0.27 15.24 14.98
CA ARG A 120 0.73 15.74 14.04
C ARG A 120 0.08 16.48 12.87
N GLU A 121 -0.95 15.91 12.25
CA GLU A 121 -1.69 16.54 11.15
C GLU A 121 -2.32 17.86 11.59
N GLN A 122 -2.91 17.90 12.80
CA GLN A 122 -3.48 19.12 13.37
C GLN A 122 -2.40 20.19 13.63
N LEU A 123 -1.22 19.80 14.11
CA LEU A 123 -0.10 20.72 14.33
C LEU A 123 0.44 21.29 13.01
N GLN A 124 0.60 20.42 11.99
CA GLN A 124 1.02 20.83 10.65
C GLN A 124 0.03 21.82 10.04
N ALA A 125 -1.28 21.61 10.20
CA ALA A 125 -2.31 22.54 9.74
C ALA A 125 -2.26 23.93 10.43
N ARG A 126 -1.58 24.06 11.59
CA ARG A 126 -1.38 25.33 12.30
C ARG A 126 -0.09 26.06 11.91
N MET A 127 0.74 25.46 11.05
CA MET A 127 1.95 26.12 10.58
C MET A 127 1.57 27.28 9.65
N ILE A 128 1.40 28.46 10.23
CA ILE A 128 1.24 29.72 9.51
C ILE A 128 2.59 30.44 9.58
N ALA A 129 3.16 30.78 8.42
CA ALA A 129 4.33 31.63 8.38
C ALA A 129 3.92 33.08 8.73
N PRO A 130 4.59 33.76 9.67
CA PRO A 130 4.30 35.15 9.96
C PRO A 130 4.59 36.01 8.72
N ILE A 131 3.70 36.95 8.40
CA ILE A 131 3.96 37.95 7.38
C ILE A 131 4.80 39.06 8.01
N VAL A 132 5.99 39.29 7.45
CA VAL A 132 6.87 40.40 7.87
C VAL A 132 6.65 41.55 6.90
N ASN A 133 5.89 42.55 7.32
CA ASN A 133 5.72 43.77 6.52
C ASN A 133 6.94 44.66 6.73
N ALA A 134 7.68 44.95 5.66
CA ALA A 134 8.75 45.94 5.70
C ALA A 134 8.16 47.35 5.92
N PRO A 135 8.79 48.20 6.76
CA PRO A 135 8.33 49.57 6.93
C PRO A 135 8.41 50.33 5.60
N VAL A 136 7.32 50.98 5.21
CA VAL A 136 7.29 51.89 4.05
C VAL A 136 8.09 53.13 4.41
N ASN A 137 9.12 53.44 3.63
CA ASN A 137 9.97 54.60 3.86
C ASN A 137 9.22 55.85 3.36
N THR A 138 8.57 56.59 4.26
CA THR A 138 7.70 57.74 3.92
C THR A 138 8.46 59.05 3.67
N ASN A 139 9.69 58.99 3.15
CA ASN A 139 10.49 60.17 2.82
C ASN A 139 10.76 60.22 1.31
N GLN A 140 9.77 60.67 0.53
CA GLN A 140 9.92 61.28 -0.79
C GLN A 140 8.89 62.42 -0.93
#